data_AF-A0A7X9ZZ46-F1
#
_entry.id   AF-A0A7X9ZZ46-F1
#
_cell.length_a   1.000
_cell.length_b   1.000
_cell.length_c   1.000
_cell.angle_alpha   90.00
_cell.angle_beta   90.00
_cell.angle_gamma   90.00
#
_symmetry.space_group_name_H-M   'P 1'
#
loop_
_entity.id
_entity.type
_entity.pdbx_description
1 polymer ?
#
loop_
_entity_poly.entity_id
_entity_poly.type
_entity_poly.pdbx_seq_one_letter_code
_entity_poly.pdbx_strand_id
1 'polypeptide(L)'
;MRRSGHRSEENNDDHASSSHPTYHPTPRTPGLAIATVVFAGIATSMLLGPLLDGWRGAWRASAVLVLVAAVALFFTTPADTPTPRVPGQSVGTALRAVVASRATTLLALCFAAYNVQFFSVMTFLPVFLMQRLGVALSTAGVIGAAIVAANAIGNLAAGALLARGMRAGPLLATAAIAMGCTGAGLFHPAPPAPLAVALGFLFSAFAGMLPATVLASAPSTAPTPSLAPLCIGWVMQGNYLGQVIGPLLIGAIVGGAGGAGAMGLLLVAAAIGAAFGLALPQPRVVAA
;
A
#
# COMPACT_ATOMS: atom_id res chain seq x y z
N MET A 1 13.87 -1.42 -86.17
CA MET A 1 12.43 -1.66 -86.39
C MET A 1 11.83 -2.22 -85.10
N ARG A 2 11.03 -1.42 -84.38
CA ARG A 2 9.61 -1.67 -83.96
C ARG A 2 9.39 -2.99 -83.20
N ARG A 3 8.80 -3.09 -81.99
CA ARG A 3 7.82 -2.32 -81.19
C ARG A 3 7.91 -2.84 -79.74
N SER A 4 8.06 -2.02 -78.69
CA SER A 4 7.00 -1.44 -77.82
C SER A 4 6.00 -2.43 -77.18
N GLY A 5 6.10 -2.57 -75.85
CA GLY A 5 4.97 -2.54 -74.93
C GLY A 5 4.31 -3.86 -74.54
N HIS A 6 4.57 -4.33 -73.32
CA HIS A 6 3.49 -4.41 -72.34
C HIS A 6 4.06 -4.36 -70.91
N ARG A 7 3.65 -3.30 -70.21
CA ARG A 7 3.69 -3.16 -68.76
C ARG A 7 2.52 -4.02 -68.26
N SER A 8 2.79 -4.95 -67.37
CA SER A 8 1.80 -5.60 -66.50
C SER A 8 2.37 -5.55 -65.09
N GLU A 9 1.89 -4.54 -64.38
CA GLU A 9 1.97 -4.42 -62.92
C GLU A 9 1.19 -5.60 -62.34
N GLU A 10 1.90 -6.66 -61.94
CA GLU A 10 1.30 -7.74 -61.18
C GLU A 10 1.44 -7.40 -59.69
N ASN A 11 0.37 -6.75 -59.25
CA ASN A 11 -0.06 -6.57 -57.88
C ASN A 11 -0.02 -7.90 -57.12
N ASN A 12 1.09 -8.16 -56.41
CA ASN A 12 1.17 -9.21 -55.40
C ASN A 12 1.33 -8.59 -54.01
N ASP A 13 0.38 -7.71 -53.69
CA ASP A 13 -0.06 -7.47 -52.32
C ASP A 13 -1.06 -8.57 -51.99
N ASP A 14 -0.62 -9.66 -51.38
CA ASP A 14 -1.44 -10.40 -50.42
C ASP A 14 -0.60 -11.36 -49.56
N HIS A 15 -0.79 -11.20 -48.25
CA HIS A 15 -0.39 -12.10 -47.17
C HIS A 15 1.10 -12.19 -46.81
N ALA A 16 1.71 -11.04 -46.53
CA ALA A 16 2.61 -10.96 -45.38
C ALA A 16 1.79 -11.34 -44.13
N SER A 17 1.95 -12.59 -43.66
CA SER A 17 1.35 -13.05 -42.41
C SER A 17 1.88 -12.17 -41.27
N SER A 18 1.09 -11.17 -40.89
CA SER A 18 1.24 -10.43 -39.65
C SER A 18 0.99 -11.39 -38.51
N SER A 19 2.03 -12.12 -38.12
CA SER A 19 2.08 -12.80 -36.83
C SER A 19 2.11 -11.71 -35.75
N HIS A 20 0.94 -11.15 -35.46
CA HIS A 20 0.72 -10.40 -34.23
C HIS A 20 1.18 -11.30 -33.09
N PRO A 21 2.13 -10.86 -32.25
CA PRO A 21 2.43 -11.59 -31.03
C PRO A 21 1.14 -11.61 -30.21
N THR A 22 0.48 -12.76 -30.14
CA THR A 22 -0.61 -13.03 -29.23
C THR A 22 -0.04 -12.88 -27.82
N TYR A 23 -0.26 -11.70 -27.23
CA TYR A 23 0.05 -11.44 -25.84
C TYR A 23 -0.81 -12.38 -24.99
N HIS A 24 -0.23 -13.50 -24.55
CA HIS A 24 -0.81 -14.31 -23.50
C HIS A 24 -0.57 -13.58 -22.18
N PRO A 25 -1.62 -13.05 -21.51
CA PRO A 25 -1.44 -12.47 -20.19
C PRO A 25 -1.03 -13.59 -19.24
N THR A 26 0.22 -13.58 -18.79
CA THR A 26 0.70 -14.45 -17.72
C THR A 26 -0.21 -14.28 -16.50
N PRO A 27 -0.65 -15.37 -15.86
CA PRO A 27 -1.57 -15.31 -14.73
C PRO A 27 -0.96 -14.47 -13.60
N ARG A 28 -1.78 -13.56 -13.06
CA ARG A 28 -1.52 -12.54 -12.02
C ARG A 28 -0.97 -13.11 -10.70
N THR A 29 0.22 -13.71 -10.71
CA THR A 29 0.89 -14.32 -9.56
C THR A 29 1.94 -13.46 -8.83
N PRO A 30 2.49 -12.32 -9.34
CA PRO A 30 3.54 -11.61 -8.61
C PRO A 30 3.02 -10.93 -7.34
N GLY A 31 1.74 -10.50 -7.32
CA GLY A 31 1.13 -9.85 -6.16
C GLY A 31 0.97 -10.77 -4.95
N LEU A 32 0.67 -12.06 -5.18
CA LEU A 32 0.53 -13.07 -4.11
C LEU A 32 1.90 -13.40 -3.50
N ALA A 33 2.94 -13.51 -4.33
CA ALA A 33 4.31 -13.78 -3.88
C ALA A 33 4.86 -12.62 -3.01
N ILE A 34 4.71 -11.37 -3.45
CA ILE A 34 5.17 -10.20 -2.68
C ILE A 34 4.42 -10.09 -1.36
N ALA A 35 3.09 -10.29 -1.36
CA ALA A 35 2.30 -10.30 -0.13
C ALA A 35 2.80 -11.38 0.85
N THR A 36 3.09 -12.59 0.36
CA THR A 36 3.55 -13.72 1.19
C THR A 36 4.89 -13.42 1.87
N VAL A 37 5.83 -12.80 1.15
CA VAL A 37 7.16 -12.43 1.69
C VAL A 37 7.06 -11.36 2.77
N VAL A 38 6.20 -10.35 2.58
CA VAL A 38 5.98 -9.30 3.59
C VAL A 38 5.37 -9.86 4.87
N PHE A 39 4.37 -10.76 4.78
CA PHE A 39 3.77 -11.38 5.97
C PHE A 39 4.69 -12.37 6.67
N ALA A 40 5.48 -13.13 5.92
CA ALA A 40 6.50 -13.98 6.51
C ALA A 40 7.52 -13.15 7.30
N GLY A 41 7.95 -11.98 6.78
CA GLY A 41 8.87 -11.08 7.47
C GLY A 41 8.29 -10.50 8.77
N ILE A 42 7.03 -10.05 8.75
CA ILE A 42 6.35 -9.50 9.93
C ILE A 42 6.11 -10.59 10.99
N ALA A 43 5.64 -11.77 10.58
CA ALA A 43 5.40 -12.90 11.48
C ALA A 43 6.71 -13.40 12.11
N THR A 44 7.77 -13.51 11.33
CA THR A 44 9.10 -13.90 11.81
C THR A 44 9.66 -12.87 12.80
N SER A 45 9.48 -11.57 12.54
CA SER A 45 9.91 -10.51 13.45
C SER A 45 9.12 -10.51 14.77
N MET A 46 7.81 -10.78 14.73
CA MET A 46 6.97 -10.88 15.94
C MET A 46 7.32 -12.13 16.77
N LEU A 47 7.70 -13.23 16.13
CA LEU A 47 8.07 -14.48 16.80
C LEU A 47 9.46 -14.42 17.41
N LEU A 48 10.42 -13.80 16.71
CA LEU A 48 11.80 -13.67 17.17
C LEU A 48 12.01 -12.46 18.09
N GLY A 49 11.19 -11.42 18.00
CA GLY A 49 11.32 -10.18 18.79
C GLY A 49 11.49 -10.39 20.30
N PRO A 50 10.68 -11.26 20.96
CA PRO A 50 10.81 -11.56 22.39
C PRO A 50 12.08 -12.34 22.77
N LEU A 51 12.74 -13.00 21.81
CA LEU A 51 13.95 -13.80 22.02
C LEU A 51 15.24 -12.99 21.87
N LEU A 52 15.13 -11.71 21.51
CA LEU A 52 16.27 -10.83 21.27
C LEU A 52 16.54 -9.96 22.50
N ASP A 53 17.83 -9.71 22.79
CA ASP A 53 18.33 -8.87 23.90
C ASP A 53 17.90 -7.39 23.77
N GLY A 54 16.61 -7.15 23.98
CA GLY A 54 15.98 -5.84 23.82
C GLY A 54 16.18 -5.23 22.42
N TRP A 55 16.14 -3.90 22.38
CA TRP A 55 16.23 -3.16 21.12
C TRP A 55 17.56 -3.41 20.37
N ARG A 56 18.68 -3.62 21.08
CA ARG A 56 20.00 -3.86 20.48
C ARG A 56 20.05 -5.20 19.75
N GLY A 57 19.46 -6.26 20.33
CA GLY A 57 19.32 -7.56 19.69
C GLY A 57 18.49 -7.49 18.41
N ALA A 58 17.36 -6.75 18.45
CA ALA A 58 16.50 -6.52 17.30
C ALA A 58 17.22 -5.85 16.12
N TRP A 59 18.05 -4.83 16.38
CA TRP A 59 18.84 -4.18 15.34
C TRP A 59 19.91 -5.10 14.74
N ARG A 60 20.61 -5.87 15.58
CA ARG A 60 21.62 -6.83 15.12
C ARG A 60 21.01 -7.92 14.26
N ALA A 61 19.90 -8.50 14.70
CA ALA A 61 19.18 -9.53 13.95
C ALA A 61 18.69 -9.00 12.58
N SER A 62 18.12 -7.79 12.56
CA SER A 62 17.73 -7.11 11.33
C SER A 62 18.92 -6.89 10.39
N ALA A 63 20.07 -6.44 10.92
CA ALA A 63 21.28 -6.22 10.13
C ALA A 63 21.81 -7.52 9.51
N VAL A 64 21.81 -8.63 10.26
CA VAL A 64 22.22 -9.95 9.76
C VAL A 64 21.27 -10.43 8.67
N LEU A 65 19.96 -10.33 8.88
CA LEU A 65 18.96 -10.71 7.89
C LEU A 65 19.12 -9.94 6.57
N VAL A 66 19.33 -8.62 6.65
CA VAL A 66 19.59 -7.78 5.47
C VAL A 66 20.88 -8.18 4.77
N LEU A 67 21.94 -8.48 5.53
CA LEU A 67 23.22 -8.94 4.96
C LEU A 67 23.06 -10.30 4.25
N VAL A 68 22.36 -11.25 4.86
CA VAL A 68 22.05 -12.56 4.26
C VAL A 68 21.25 -12.39 2.98
N ALA A 69 20.23 -11.51 2.97
CA ALA A 69 19.45 -11.22 1.77
C ALA A 69 20.31 -10.57 0.67
N ALA A 70 21.21 -9.63 1.01
CA ALA A 70 22.11 -8.99 0.07
C ALA A 70 23.10 -9.99 -0.56
N VAL A 71 23.66 -10.88 0.26
CA VAL A 71 24.56 -11.95 -0.19
C VAL A 71 23.80 -12.95 -1.06
N ALA A 72 22.60 -13.36 -0.66
CA ALA A 72 21.75 -14.23 -1.46
C ALA A 72 21.45 -13.61 -2.83
N LEU A 73 21.02 -12.34 -2.88
CA LEU A 73 20.78 -11.62 -4.13
C LEU A 73 22.00 -11.59 -5.04
N PHE A 74 23.19 -11.35 -4.48
CA PHE A 74 24.44 -11.35 -5.24
C PHE A 74 24.70 -12.69 -5.94
N PHE A 75 24.30 -13.81 -5.33
CA PHE A 75 24.49 -15.15 -5.90
C PHE A 75 23.29 -15.67 -6.72
N THR A 76 22.07 -15.23 -6.43
CA THR A 76 20.85 -15.75 -7.06
C THR A 76 20.37 -14.93 -8.25
N THR A 77 20.71 -13.65 -8.31
CA THR A 77 20.21 -12.73 -9.33
C THR A 77 21.24 -12.59 -10.44
N PRO A 78 20.97 -13.09 -11.66
CA PRO A 78 21.84 -12.86 -12.80
C PRO A 78 21.96 -11.36 -13.08
N ALA A 79 23.13 -10.93 -13.54
CA ALA A 79 23.28 -9.55 -14.01
C ALA A 79 22.29 -9.29 -15.16
N ASP A 80 21.49 -8.23 -15.03
CA ASP A 80 20.58 -7.82 -16.11
C ASP A 80 21.38 -7.54 -17.38
N THR A 81 20.95 -8.13 -18.49
CA THR A 81 21.48 -7.77 -19.80
C THR A 81 21.19 -6.27 -20.01
N PRO A 82 22.20 -5.43 -20.35
CA PRO A 82 21.97 -4.01 -20.57
C PRO A 82 20.90 -3.81 -21.65
N THR A 83 19.67 -3.50 -21.25
CA THR A 83 18.63 -3.14 -22.21
C THR A 83 18.99 -1.77 -22.79
N PRO A 84 18.92 -1.59 -24.13
CA PRO A 84 19.16 -0.29 -24.75
C PRO A 84 18.30 0.77 -24.06
N ARG A 85 18.97 1.77 -23.48
CA ARG A 85 18.29 2.89 -22.85
C ARG A 85 17.48 3.57 -23.94
N VAL A 86 16.14 3.47 -23.90
CA VAL A 86 15.28 4.14 -24.89
C VAL A 86 15.62 5.64 -24.85
N PRO A 87 16.21 6.20 -25.92
CA PRO A 87 16.57 7.61 -25.94
C PRO A 87 15.27 8.43 -25.94
N GLY A 88 15.06 9.28 -24.92
CA GLY A 88 14.01 10.31 -24.99
C GLY A 88 13.27 10.68 -23.71
N GLN A 89 13.24 9.84 -22.67
CA GLN A 89 12.57 10.21 -21.41
C GLN A 89 13.58 10.76 -20.41
N SER A 90 13.65 12.10 -20.32
CA SER A 90 14.33 12.75 -19.19
C SER A 90 13.66 12.32 -17.88
N VAL A 91 14.45 12.05 -16.84
CA VAL A 91 13.95 11.70 -15.50
C VAL A 91 12.93 12.74 -15.01
N GLY A 92 13.16 14.03 -15.31
CA GLY A 92 12.22 15.10 -14.96
C GLY A 92 10.88 15.04 -15.71
N THR A 93 10.86 14.55 -16.95
CA THR A 93 9.60 14.34 -17.70
C THR A 93 8.84 13.14 -17.14
N ALA A 94 9.54 12.05 -16.81
CA ALA A 94 8.95 10.87 -16.18
C ALA A 94 8.35 11.20 -14.80
N LEU A 95 9.08 11.93 -13.96
CA LEU A 95 8.59 12.38 -12.65
C LEU A 95 7.36 13.28 -12.79
N ARG A 96 7.39 14.28 -13.68
CA ARG A 96 6.24 15.15 -13.93
C ARG A 96 5.01 14.36 -14.40
N ALA A 97 5.19 13.37 -15.28
CA ALA A 97 4.09 12.53 -15.75
C ALA A 97 3.46 11.70 -14.61
N VAL A 98 4.28 11.19 -13.68
CA VAL A 98 3.79 10.43 -12.51
C VAL A 98 3.07 11.33 -11.51
N VAL A 99 3.64 12.49 -11.18
CA VAL A 99 3.04 13.45 -10.24
C VAL A 99 1.74 14.06 -10.80
N ALA A 100 1.71 14.33 -12.11
CA ALA A 100 0.50 14.82 -12.80
C ALA A 100 -0.57 13.73 -12.98
N SER A 101 -0.22 12.45 -12.80
CA SER A 101 -1.21 11.36 -12.84
C SER A 101 -2.16 11.49 -11.64
N ARG A 102 -3.38 11.96 -11.92
CA ARG A 102 -4.44 12.10 -10.92
C ARG A 102 -4.67 10.81 -10.14
N ALA A 103 -4.67 9.65 -10.80
CA ALA A 103 -4.87 8.37 -10.16
C ALA A 103 -3.75 8.01 -9.17
N THR A 104 -2.49 8.23 -9.55
CA THR A 104 -1.33 7.94 -8.68
C THR A 104 -1.28 8.90 -7.50
N THR A 105 -1.55 10.19 -7.73
CA THR A 105 -1.57 11.20 -6.66
C THR A 105 -2.74 10.99 -5.69
N LEU A 106 -3.92 10.59 -6.16
CA LEU A 106 -5.03 10.23 -5.28
C LEU A 106 -4.71 9.01 -4.41
N LEU A 107 -4.00 8.00 -4.95
CA LEU A 107 -3.50 6.87 -4.15
C LEU A 107 -2.51 7.32 -3.08
N ALA A 108 -1.57 8.21 -3.44
CA ALA A 108 -0.60 8.76 -2.48
C ALA A 108 -1.30 9.53 -1.35
N LEU A 109 -2.28 10.37 -1.68
CA LEU A 109 -3.05 11.14 -0.69
C LEU A 109 -3.95 10.25 0.19
N CYS A 110 -4.56 9.22 -0.39
CA CYS A 110 -5.30 8.21 0.38
C CYS A 110 -4.37 7.51 1.38
N PHE A 111 -3.15 7.18 0.95
CA PHE A 111 -2.17 6.54 1.81
C PHE A 111 -1.63 7.47 2.90
N ALA A 112 -1.55 8.78 2.63
CA ALA A 112 -1.24 9.78 3.64
C ALA A 112 -2.35 9.89 4.69
N ALA A 113 -3.62 9.97 4.28
CA ALA A 113 -4.76 10.03 5.19
C ALA A 113 -4.83 8.79 6.10
N TYR A 114 -4.61 7.60 5.52
CA TYR A 114 -4.43 6.35 6.26
C TYR A 114 -3.35 6.45 7.33
N ASN A 115 -2.15 6.91 6.95
CA ASN A 115 -1.02 6.97 7.88
C ASN A 115 -1.27 7.97 9.01
N VAL A 116 -1.95 9.10 8.72
CA VAL A 116 -2.40 10.03 9.78
C VAL A 116 -3.30 9.30 10.78
N GLN A 117 -4.28 8.51 10.33
CA GLN A 117 -5.14 7.75 11.24
C GLN A 117 -4.37 6.69 12.03
N PHE A 118 -3.53 5.91 11.36
CA PHE A 118 -2.79 4.80 11.96
C PHE A 118 -1.84 5.30 13.05
N PHE A 119 -0.97 6.25 12.73
CA PHE A 119 0.01 6.77 13.67
C PHE A 119 -0.62 7.60 14.80
N SER A 120 -1.76 8.25 14.55
CA SER A 120 -2.51 8.94 15.61
C SER A 120 -2.97 7.96 16.70
N VAL A 121 -3.56 6.83 16.30
CA VAL A 121 -3.99 5.80 17.25
C VAL A 121 -2.79 5.13 17.91
N MET A 122 -1.78 4.74 17.13
CA MET A 122 -0.59 4.03 17.67
C MET A 122 0.19 4.86 18.68
N THR A 123 0.22 6.20 18.52
CA THR A 123 0.86 7.12 19.49
C THR A 123 0.19 7.06 20.86
N PHE A 124 -1.14 6.95 20.91
CA PHE A 124 -1.91 6.96 22.15
C PHE A 124 -2.32 5.57 22.64
N LEU A 125 -2.15 4.52 21.83
CA LEU A 125 -2.55 3.16 22.16
C LEU A 125 -1.92 2.65 23.47
N PRO A 126 -0.61 2.82 23.74
CA PRO A 126 -0.02 2.38 25.00
C PRO A 126 -0.61 3.14 26.20
N VAL A 127 -0.77 4.45 26.08
CA VAL A 127 -1.36 5.30 27.13
C VAL A 127 -2.80 4.89 27.40
N PHE A 128 -3.58 4.61 26.36
CA PHE A 128 -4.95 4.11 26.47
C PHE A 128 -5.00 2.77 27.21
N LEU A 129 -4.19 1.79 26.81
CA LEU A 129 -4.16 0.48 27.45
C LEU A 129 -3.75 0.62 28.93
N MET A 130 -2.71 1.38 29.24
CA MET A 130 -2.21 1.49 30.61
C MET A 130 -3.13 2.33 31.50
N GLN A 131 -3.55 3.52 31.06
CA GLN A 131 -4.30 4.46 31.91
C GLN A 131 -5.80 4.13 31.97
N ARG A 132 -6.40 3.65 30.87
CA ARG A 132 -7.84 3.40 30.83
C ARG A 132 -8.20 1.97 31.21
N LEU A 133 -7.38 0.98 30.83
CA LEU A 133 -7.62 -0.43 31.17
C LEU A 133 -6.85 -0.88 32.42
N GLY A 134 -5.95 -0.03 32.95
CA GLY A 134 -5.16 -0.35 34.15
C GLY A 134 -4.18 -1.50 33.97
N VAL A 135 -3.85 -1.88 32.74
CA VAL A 135 -2.98 -3.03 32.47
C VAL A 135 -1.51 -2.66 32.59
N ALA A 136 -0.71 -3.59 33.12
CA ALA A 136 0.74 -3.45 33.17
C ALA A 136 1.34 -3.26 31.77
N LEU A 137 2.49 -2.57 31.69
CA LEU A 137 3.18 -2.27 30.44
C LEU A 137 3.46 -3.52 29.58
N SER A 138 3.82 -4.64 30.22
CA SER A 138 4.06 -5.92 29.54
C SER A 138 2.80 -6.42 28.83
N THR A 139 1.66 -6.43 29.53
CA THR A 139 0.37 -6.85 28.96
C THR A 139 -0.14 -5.88 27.89
N ALA A 140 0.05 -4.57 28.09
CA ALA A 140 -0.25 -3.57 27.06
C ALA A 140 0.58 -3.79 25.79
N GLY A 141 1.85 -4.18 25.93
CA GLY A 141 2.71 -4.59 24.82
C GLY A 141 2.18 -5.83 24.09
N VAL A 142 1.77 -6.87 24.82
CA VAL A 142 1.20 -8.10 24.22
C VAL A 142 -0.12 -7.80 23.49
N ILE A 143 -1.03 -7.03 24.11
CA ILE A 143 -2.30 -6.65 23.48
C ILE A 143 -2.04 -5.78 22.24
N GLY A 144 -1.13 -4.80 22.33
CA GLY A 144 -0.75 -3.97 21.20
C GLY A 144 -0.15 -4.79 20.06
N ALA A 145 0.72 -5.75 20.37
CA ALA A 145 1.28 -6.68 19.38
C ALA A 145 0.18 -7.53 18.71
N ALA A 146 -0.75 -8.08 19.49
CA ALA A 146 -1.87 -8.85 18.96
C ALA A 146 -2.79 -8.00 18.07
N ILE A 147 -3.05 -6.74 18.47
CA ILE A 147 -3.78 -5.77 17.65
C ILE A 147 -3.04 -5.56 16.34
N VAL A 148 -1.74 -5.24 16.35
CA VAL A 148 -0.95 -5.04 15.12
C VAL A 148 -0.91 -6.30 14.26
N ALA A 149 -0.84 -7.50 14.85
CA ALA A 149 -0.87 -8.76 14.10
C ALA A 149 -2.19 -8.95 13.32
N ALA A 150 -3.30 -8.42 13.81
CA ALA A 150 -4.59 -8.46 13.09
C ALA A 150 -4.57 -7.71 11.74
N ASN A 151 -3.61 -6.81 11.54
CA ASN A 151 -3.36 -6.16 10.25
C ASN A 151 -3.10 -7.19 9.14
N ALA A 152 -2.49 -8.33 9.45
CA ALA A 152 -2.27 -9.42 8.50
C ALA A 152 -3.60 -9.93 7.90
N ILE A 153 -4.64 -10.06 8.73
CA ILE A 153 -5.98 -10.48 8.29
C ILE A 153 -6.55 -9.48 7.28
N GLY A 154 -6.39 -8.18 7.56
CA GLY A 154 -6.79 -7.09 6.68
C GLY A 154 -6.15 -7.14 5.31
N ASN A 155 -4.83 -7.34 5.28
CA ASN A 155 -4.10 -7.45 4.02
C ASN A 155 -4.51 -8.69 3.20
N LEU A 156 -4.71 -9.84 3.87
CA LEU A 156 -5.19 -11.06 3.20
C LEU A 156 -6.60 -10.86 2.63
N ALA A 157 -7.48 -10.22 3.40
CA ALA A 157 -8.81 -9.86 2.94
C ALA A 157 -8.73 -8.93 1.72
N ALA A 158 -7.89 -7.90 1.76
CA ALA A 158 -7.66 -6.99 0.63
C ALA A 158 -7.22 -7.74 -0.63
N GLY A 159 -6.19 -8.58 -0.52
CA GLY A 159 -5.68 -9.37 -1.63
C GLY A 159 -6.74 -10.30 -2.22
N ALA A 160 -7.52 -10.96 -1.38
CA ALA A 160 -8.60 -11.85 -1.81
C ALA A 160 -9.78 -11.09 -2.45
N LEU A 161 -10.14 -9.90 -1.95
CA LEU A 161 -11.20 -9.07 -2.52
C LEU A 161 -10.80 -8.51 -3.88
N LEU A 162 -9.55 -8.06 -4.01
CA LEU A 162 -8.99 -7.61 -5.29
C LEU A 162 -8.88 -8.76 -6.30
N ALA A 163 -8.48 -9.95 -5.87
CA ALA A 163 -8.46 -11.14 -6.72
C ALA A 163 -9.86 -11.54 -7.23
N ARG A 164 -10.91 -11.27 -6.44
CA ARG A 164 -12.32 -11.43 -6.84
C ARG A 164 -12.84 -10.34 -7.78
N GLY A 165 -11.98 -9.41 -8.22
CA GLY A 165 -12.35 -8.35 -9.14
C GLY A 165 -12.98 -7.12 -8.49
N MET A 166 -12.94 -7.01 -7.15
CA MET A 166 -13.40 -5.79 -6.50
C MET A 166 -12.53 -4.59 -6.89
N ARG A 167 -13.18 -3.44 -7.02
CA ARG A 167 -12.51 -2.19 -7.37
C ARG A 167 -11.76 -1.63 -6.17
N ALA A 168 -10.53 -1.16 -6.41
CA ALA A 168 -9.69 -0.56 -5.37
C ALA A 168 -10.33 0.66 -4.71
N GLY A 169 -10.99 1.54 -5.48
CA GLY A 169 -11.59 2.77 -4.96
C GLY A 169 -12.61 2.57 -3.83
N PRO A 170 -13.71 1.81 -4.06
CA PRO A 170 -14.67 1.48 -3.01
C PRO A 170 -14.04 0.74 -1.82
N LEU A 171 -13.07 -0.15 -2.08
CA LEU A 171 -12.38 -0.88 -1.02
C LEU A 171 -11.55 0.04 -0.11
N LEU A 172 -10.84 1.01 -0.70
CA LEU A 172 -10.11 2.04 0.05
C LEU A 172 -11.06 2.93 0.85
N ALA A 173 -12.20 3.31 0.26
CA ALA A 173 -13.17 4.17 0.92
C ALA A 173 -13.84 3.48 2.11
N THR A 174 -14.30 2.24 1.95
CA THR A 174 -14.89 1.48 3.06
C THR A 174 -13.86 1.20 4.16
N ALA A 175 -12.62 0.87 3.79
CA ALA A 175 -11.54 0.66 4.75
C ALA A 175 -11.22 1.94 5.55
N ALA A 176 -11.11 3.09 4.87
CA ALA A 176 -10.81 4.38 5.51
C ALA A 176 -11.90 4.79 6.51
N ILE A 177 -13.19 4.64 6.11
CA ILE A 177 -14.34 4.94 6.98
C ILE A 177 -14.36 3.98 8.17
N ALA A 178 -14.25 2.68 7.94
CA ALA A 178 -14.27 1.68 9.01
C ALA A 178 -13.13 1.89 10.01
N MET A 179 -11.92 2.19 9.51
CA MET A 179 -10.77 2.56 10.34
C MET A 179 -11.00 3.86 11.13
N GLY A 180 -11.62 4.87 10.51
CA GLY A 180 -11.99 6.11 11.20
C GLY A 180 -13.01 5.91 12.31
N CYS A 181 -14.08 5.17 12.04
CA CYS A 181 -15.13 4.89 13.02
C CYS A 181 -14.62 4.05 14.19
N THR A 182 -13.82 3.01 13.91
CA THR A 182 -13.22 2.17 14.97
C THR A 182 -12.19 2.94 15.79
N GLY A 183 -11.37 3.77 15.15
CA GLY A 183 -10.43 4.66 15.83
C GLY A 183 -11.13 5.72 16.70
N ALA A 184 -12.17 6.37 16.18
CA ALA A 184 -12.97 7.32 16.97
C ALA A 184 -13.68 6.63 18.15
N GLY A 185 -14.16 5.40 17.96
CA GLY A 185 -14.69 4.57 19.04
C GLY A 185 -13.67 4.28 20.14
N LEU A 186 -12.38 4.18 19.79
CA LEU A 186 -11.29 3.96 20.75
C LEU A 186 -11.07 5.18 21.66
N PHE A 187 -11.19 6.39 21.12
CA PHE A 187 -11.08 7.64 21.89
C PHE A 187 -12.35 8.02 22.65
N HIS A 188 -13.47 7.35 22.36
CA HIS A 188 -14.72 7.58 23.08
C HIS A 188 -14.65 7.00 24.51
N PRO A 189 -15.17 7.68 25.54
CA PRO A 189 -15.07 7.23 26.92
C PRO A 189 -16.10 6.15 27.31
N ALA A 190 -17.17 5.94 26.53
CA ALA A 190 -18.24 5.00 26.88
C ALA A 190 -17.96 3.48 26.74
N PRO A 191 -17.19 2.96 25.75
CA PRO A 191 -17.09 1.52 25.53
C PRO A 191 -16.34 0.82 26.68
N PRO A 192 -16.87 -0.31 27.21
CA PRO A 192 -16.19 -1.08 28.24
C PRO A 192 -14.89 -1.69 27.71
N ALA A 193 -14.00 -2.09 28.63
CA ALA A 193 -12.67 -2.60 28.34
C ALA A 193 -12.61 -3.65 27.20
N PRO A 194 -13.45 -4.70 27.18
CA PRO A 194 -13.42 -5.71 26.12
C PRO A 194 -13.82 -5.14 24.74
N LEU A 195 -14.78 -4.21 24.71
CA LEU A 195 -15.22 -3.59 23.47
C LEU A 195 -14.13 -2.68 22.88
N ALA A 196 -13.41 -1.95 23.74
CA ALA A 196 -12.27 -1.15 23.30
C ALA A 196 -11.15 -2.00 22.67
N VAL A 197 -10.84 -3.15 23.27
CA VAL A 197 -9.88 -4.10 22.70
C VAL A 197 -10.38 -4.62 21.35
N ALA A 198 -11.65 -5.02 21.24
CA ALA A 198 -12.26 -5.45 19.98
C ALA A 198 -12.21 -4.36 18.89
N LEU A 199 -12.46 -3.10 19.25
CA LEU A 199 -12.31 -1.96 18.34
C LEU A 199 -10.86 -1.78 17.88
N GLY A 200 -9.88 -2.01 18.74
CA GLY A 200 -8.45 -2.03 18.37
C GLY A 200 -8.14 -3.11 17.32
N PHE A 201 -8.64 -4.33 17.52
CA PHE A 201 -8.50 -5.41 16.54
C PHE A 201 -9.14 -5.06 15.20
N LEU A 202 -10.38 -4.55 15.21
CA LEU A 202 -11.06 -4.11 13.99
C LEU A 202 -10.31 -2.97 13.30
N PHE A 203 -9.87 -1.96 14.06
CA PHE A 203 -9.07 -0.85 13.56
C PHE A 203 -7.83 -1.35 12.81
N SER A 204 -7.09 -2.29 13.41
CA SER A 204 -5.89 -2.84 12.80
C SER A 204 -6.18 -3.71 11.57
N ALA A 205 -7.25 -4.50 11.60
CA ALA A 205 -7.69 -5.27 10.44
C ALA A 205 -8.05 -4.35 9.26
N PHE A 206 -8.82 -3.28 9.49
CA PHE A 206 -9.08 -2.30 8.44
C PHE A 206 -7.81 -1.55 8.03
N ALA A 207 -6.94 -1.22 8.99
CA ALA A 207 -5.67 -0.57 8.71
C ALA A 207 -4.78 -1.39 7.77
N GLY A 208 -4.81 -2.72 7.82
CA GLY A 208 -4.10 -3.57 6.87
C GLY A 208 -4.71 -3.59 5.47
N MET A 209 -6.00 -3.33 5.34
CA MET A 209 -6.66 -3.38 4.03
C MET A 209 -6.21 -2.23 3.10
N LEU A 210 -5.92 -1.05 3.65
CA LEU A 210 -5.49 0.12 2.87
C LEU A 210 -4.11 -0.06 2.20
N PRO A 211 -3.00 -0.33 2.91
CA PRO A 211 -1.67 -0.44 2.30
C PRO A 211 -1.62 -1.56 1.25
N ALA A 212 -2.21 -2.73 1.52
CA ALA A 212 -2.31 -3.81 0.54
C ALA A 212 -3.04 -3.36 -0.73
N THR A 213 -4.18 -2.67 -0.58
CA THR A 213 -4.96 -2.19 -1.73
C THR A 213 -4.23 -1.12 -2.52
N VAL A 214 -3.61 -0.16 -1.83
CA VAL A 214 -2.82 0.92 -2.44
C VAL A 214 -1.65 0.34 -3.22
N LEU A 215 -0.85 -0.53 -2.61
CA LEU A 215 0.33 -1.13 -3.24
C LEU A 215 -0.03 -2.04 -4.41
N ALA A 216 -1.09 -2.84 -4.28
CA ALA A 216 -1.56 -3.68 -5.38
C ALA A 216 -2.09 -2.85 -6.57
N SER A 217 -2.62 -1.66 -6.31
CA SER A 217 -3.21 -0.79 -7.34
C SER A 217 -2.22 0.20 -7.95
N ALA A 218 -1.13 0.55 -7.25
CA ALA A 218 -0.18 1.56 -7.70
C ALA A 218 0.46 1.30 -9.08
N PRO A 219 0.82 0.06 -9.47
CA PRO A 219 1.31 -0.22 -10.83
C PRO A 219 0.27 0.04 -11.92
N SER A 220 -1.02 -0.16 -11.60
CA SER A 220 -2.11 0.02 -12.57
C SER A 220 -2.47 1.49 -12.84
N THR A 221 -1.99 2.41 -12.00
CA THR A 221 -2.18 3.86 -12.20
C THR A 221 -1.02 4.51 -12.97
N ALA A 222 -0.01 3.71 -13.34
CA ALA A 222 1.15 4.19 -14.09
C ALA A 222 0.75 4.59 -15.51
N PRO A 223 1.17 5.78 -16.00
CA PRO A 223 0.90 6.20 -17.38
C PRO A 223 1.48 5.23 -18.42
N THR A 224 2.62 4.63 -18.11
CA THR A 224 3.26 3.57 -18.90
C THR A 224 3.85 2.51 -17.96
N PRO A 225 3.95 1.23 -18.37
CA PRO A 225 4.49 0.17 -17.53
C PRO A 225 5.90 0.44 -17.00
N SER A 226 6.73 1.15 -17.78
CA SER A 226 8.08 1.58 -17.39
C SER A 226 8.11 2.53 -16.19
N LEU A 227 7.01 3.23 -15.90
CA LEU A 227 6.90 4.20 -14.80
C LEU A 227 6.26 3.60 -13.54
N ALA A 228 5.85 2.32 -13.55
CA ALA A 228 5.24 1.68 -12.39
C ALA A 228 6.11 1.77 -11.11
N PRO A 229 7.45 1.58 -11.17
CA PRO A 229 8.30 1.77 -9.99
C PRO A 229 8.28 3.21 -9.45
N LEU A 230 8.24 4.21 -10.35
CA LEU A 230 8.15 5.62 -9.96
C LEU A 230 6.79 5.95 -9.33
N CYS A 231 5.70 5.35 -9.83
CA CYS A 231 4.37 5.46 -9.21
C CYS A 231 4.34 4.90 -7.79
N ILE A 232 4.93 3.72 -7.58
CA ILE A 232 5.05 3.13 -6.23
C ILE A 232 5.86 4.06 -5.32
N GLY A 233 6.99 4.60 -5.81
CA GLY A 233 7.80 5.56 -5.07
C GLY A 233 7.02 6.81 -4.68
N TRP A 234 6.25 7.39 -5.61
CA TRP A 234 5.40 8.56 -5.34
C TRP A 234 4.32 8.25 -4.30
N VAL A 235 3.69 7.08 -4.38
CA VAL A 235 2.71 6.62 -3.39
C VAL A 235 3.35 6.49 -1.99
N MET A 236 4.59 6.02 -1.91
CA MET A 236 5.33 5.93 -0.64
C MET A 236 5.63 7.29 -0.01
N GLN A 237 5.75 8.36 -0.81
CA GLN A 237 5.85 9.72 -0.25
C GLN A 237 4.62 10.08 0.58
N GLY A 238 3.43 9.65 0.16
CA GLY A 238 2.21 9.80 0.96
C GLY A 238 2.31 9.10 2.33
N ASN A 239 2.91 7.91 2.36
CA ASN A 239 3.16 7.19 3.59
C ASN A 239 4.08 7.94 4.56
N TYR A 240 5.21 8.45 4.06
CA TYR A 240 6.13 9.23 4.90
C TYR A 240 5.50 10.54 5.38
N LEU A 241 4.72 11.20 4.52
CA LEU A 241 4.03 12.42 4.87
C LEU A 241 3.04 12.19 6.03
N GLY A 242 2.23 11.14 5.95
CA GLY A 242 1.28 10.80 7.02
C GLY A 242 1.98 10.35 8.31
N GLN A 243 3.14 9.69 8.22
CA GLN A 243 3.97 9.31 9.37
C GLN A 243 4.50 10.50 10.16
N VAL A 244 4.87 11.59 9.47
CA VAL A 244 5.34 12.82 10.12
C VAL A 244 4.15 13.64 10.63
N ILE A 245 3.14 13.83 9.79
CA ILE A 245 1.99 14.69 10.10
C ILE A 245 1.10 14.08 11.20
N GLY A 246 0.89 12.76 11.20
CA GLY A 246 -0.02 12.07 12.11
C GLY A 246 0.26 12.37 13.58
N PRO A 247 1.44 11.99 14.13
CA PRO A 247 1.83 12.25 15.50
C PRO A 247 1.81 13.74 15.88
N LEU A 248 2.24 14.63 14.96
CA LEU A 248 2.25 16.07 15.20
C LEU A 248 0.83 16.64 15.35
N LEU A 249 -0.08 16.28 14.44
CA LEU A 249 -1.47 16.73 14.49
C LEU A 249 -2.19 16.21 15.72
N ILE A 250 -2.09 14.91 16.00
CA ILE A 250 -2.79 14.32 17.15
C ILE A 250 -2.27 14.90 18.46
N GLY A 251 -0.96 15.12 18.59
CA GLY A 251 -0.36 15.72 19.79
C GLY A 251 -0.88 17.14 20.02
N ALA A 252 -0.89 17.98 18.98
CA ALA A 252 -1.40 19.35 19.06
C ALA A 252 -2.91 19.39 19.38
N ILE A 253 -3.70 18.52 18.72
CA ILE A 253 -5.16 18.49 18.88
C ILE A 253 -5.56 17.95 20.25
N VAL A 254 -4.94 16.87 20.71
CA VAL A 254 -5.23 16.31 22.04
C VAL A 254 -4.81 17.29 23.14
N GLY A 255 -3.73 18.06 22.94
CA GLY A 255 -3.31 19.11 23.88
C GLY A 255 -4.34 20.24 24.05
N GLY A 256 -5.16 20.54 23.03
CA GLY A 256 -6.17 21.60 23.10
C GLY A 256 -7.61 21.10 23.34
N ALA A 257 -8.02 20.04 22.65
CA ALA A 257 -9.41 19.55 22.58
C ALA A 257 -9.59 18.12 23.15
N GLY A 258 -8.53 17.53 23.71
CA GLY A 258 -8.58 16.21 24.34
C GLY A 258 -9.03 15.09 23.38
N GLY A 259 -9.68 14.07 23.94
CA GLY A 259 -10.15 12.90 23.19
C GLY A 259 -11.18 13.22 22.11
N ALA A 260 -12.02 14.26 22.30
CA ALA A 260 -12.99 14.67 21.29
C ALA A 260 -12.30 15.23 20.03
N GLY A 261 -11.22 15.97 20.20
CA GLY A 261 -10.38 16.43 19.09
C GLY A 261 -9.75 15.26 18.31
N ALA A 262 -9.26 14.25 19.03
CA ALA A 262 -8.72 13.04 18.42
C ALA A 262 -9.77 12.31 17.57
N MET A 263 -10.99 12.16 18.09
CA MET A 263 -12.11 11.58 17.32
C MET A 263 -12.40 12.38 16.05
N GLY A 264 -12.46 13.70 16.16
CA GLY A 264 -12.68 14.60 15.02
C GLY A 264 -11.60 14.44 13.95
N LEU A 265 -10.33 14.41 14.34
CA LEU A 265 -9.21 14.19 13.41
C LEU A 265 -9.36 12.86 12.65
N LEU A 266 -9.67 11.77 13.36
CA LEU A 266 -9.80 10.45 12.76
C LEU A 266 -10.97 10.37 11.77
N LEU A 267 -12.09 11.00 12.09
CA LEU A 267 -13.27 11.04 11.20
C LEU A 267 -13.04 11.93 9.97
N VAL A 268 -12.38 13.08 10.15
CA VAL A 268 -12.01 13.96 9.02
C VAL A 268 -11.01 13.27 8.11
N ALA A 269 -9.97 12.65 8.66
CA ALA A 269 -9.00 11.89 7.88
C ALA A 269 -9.67 10.71 7.14
N ALA A 270 -10.62 10.02 7.78
CA ALA A 270 -11.42 8.97 7.15
C ALA A 270 -12.25 9.47 5.97
N ALA A 271 -12.96 10.59 6.15
CA ALA A 271 -13.78 11.20 5.12
C ALA A 271 -12.93 11.65 3.92
N ILE A 272 -11.77 12.25 4.18
CA ILE A 272 -10.80 12.65 3.15
C ILE A 272 -10.26 11.42 2.41
N GLY A 273 -9.82 10.39 3.14
CA GLY A 273 -9.33 9.14 2.55
C GLY A 273 -10.38 8.45 1.69
N ALA A 274 -11.64 8.45 2.14
CA ALA A 274 -12.76 7.90 1.39
C ALA A 274 -13.11 8.73 0.15
N ALA A 275 -13.10 10.05 0.26
CA ALA A 275 -13.29 10.93 -0.89
C ALA A 275 -12.22 10.67 -1.97
N PHE A 276 -10.95 10.51 -1.58
CA PHE A 276 -9.89 10.16 -2.52
C PHE A 276 -10.06 8.77 -3.12
N GLY A 277 -10.44 7.78 -2.32
CA GLY A 277 -10.73 6.42 -2.79
C GLY A 277 -11.86 6.38 -3.83
N LEU A 278 -12.96 7.10 -3.57
CA LEU A 278 -14.10 7.19 -4.49
C LEU A 278 -13.79 8.02 -5.74
N ALA A 279 -12.90 9.00 -5.64
CA ALA A 279 -12.47 9.83 -6.76
C ALA A 279 -11.46 9.14 -7.69
N LEU A 280 -11.00 7.93 -7.36
CA LEU A 280 -10.06 7.20 -8.19
C LEU A 280 -10.68 6.88 -9.56
N PRO A 281 -10.03 7.31 -10.66
CA PRO A 281 -10.46 6.96 -12.01
C PRO A 281 -10.50 5.45 -12.18
N GLN A 282 -11.63 4.92 -12.63
CA GLN A 282 -11.76 3.49 -12.85
C GLN A 282 -11.04 3.10 -14.14
N PRO A 283 -10.24 2.02 -14.14
CA PRO A 283 -9.72 1.47 -15.39
C PRO A 283 -10.92 1.09 -16.26
N ARG A 284 -10.97 1.66 -17.47
CA ARG A 284 -11.96 1.27 -18.47
C ARG A 284 -11.74 -0.22 -18.74
N VAL A 285 -12.68 -1.05 -18.30
CA VAL A 285 -12.77 -2.42 -18.79
C VAL A 285 -13.10 -2.27 -20.26
N VAL A 286 -12.09 -2.46 -21.13
CA VAL A 286 -12.34 -2.66 -22.55
C VAL A 286 -13.11 -3.97 -22.61
N ALA A 287 -14.42 -3.88 -22.83
CA ALA A 287 -15.22 -5.04 -23.16
C ALA A 287 -14.63 -5.63 -24.44
N ALA A 288 -14.18 -6.87 -24.35
CA ALA A 288 -13.84 -7.69 -25.50
C ALA A 288 -15.13 -8.11 -26.22
#